data_AF-A0A2N5DSK5-F1
#
_entry.id   AF-A0A2N5DSK5-F1
#
_cell.length_a   1.000
_cell.length_b   1.000
_cell.length_c   1.000
_cell.angle_alpha   90.00
_cell.angle_beta   90.00
_cell.angle_gamma   90.00
#
_symmetry.space_group_name_H-M   'P 1'
#
loop_
_entity.id
_entity.type
_entity.pdbx_description
1 polymer ?
#
loop_
_entity_poly.entity_id
_entity_poly.type
_entity_poly.pdbx_seq_one_letter_code
_entity_poly.pdbx_strand_id
1 'polypeptide(L)' 'KGMRPSFSRGAAPAEAERLYQHFTGLCREQGIPTETGRFAADMKVSLVNDGPVTFWLQV' A
#
# COMPACT_ATOMS: atom_id res chain seq x y z
N LYS A 1 -4.64 -6.28 25.45
CA LYS A 1 -5.52 -6.80 24.37
C LYS A 1 -6.90 -6.17 24.56
N GLY A 2 -7.51 -5.63 23.50
CA GLY A 2 -8.80 -4.95 23.51
C GLY A 2 -9.26 -4.71 22.06
N MET A 3 -10.37 -4.00 21.86
CA MET A 3 -10.96 -3.79 20.52
C MET A 3 -10.23 -2.73 19.68
N ARG A 4 -9.23 -2.03 20.23
CA ARG A 4 -8.45 -1.01 19.51
C ARG A 4 -7.18 -1.64 18.91
N PRO A 5 -6.95 -1.51 17.59
CA PRO A 5 -5.70 -1.96 16.98
C PRO A 5 -4.50 -1.14 17.50
N SER A 6 -3.34 -1.79 17.55
CA SER A 6 -2.05 -1.13 17.79
C SER A 6 -1.24 -1.10 16.50
N PHE A 7 -0.58 0.03 16.24
CA PHE A 7 0.24 0.25 15.06
C PHE A 7 1.74 0.32 15.39
N SER A 8 2.16 -0.28 16.52
CA SER A 8 3.54 -0.19 17.02
C SER A 8 4.61 -0.76 16.08
N ARG A 9 4.22 -1.56 15.08
CA ARG A 9 5.12 -2.09 14.04
C ARG A 9 5.07 -1.30 12.72
N GLY A 10 4.18 -0.33 12.60
CA GLY A 10 4.08 0.53 11.43
C GLY A 10 5.23 1.54 11.41
N ALA A 11 5.74 1.83 10.21
CA ALA A 11 6.69 2.94 10.03
C ALA A 11 6.02 4.29 10.34
N ALA A 12 6.82 5.28 10.75
CA ALA A 12 6.35 6.66 10.90
C ALA A 12 5.88 7.22 9.54
N PRO A 13 4.93 8.18 9.50
CA PRO A 13 4.33 8.64 8.25
C PRO A 13 5.32 9.06 7.17
N ALA A 14 6.37 9.82 7.54
CA ALA A 14 7.39 10.27 6.59
C ALA A 14 8.19 9.10 5.98
N GLU A 15 8.53 8.10 6.79
CA GLU A 15 9.25 6.92 6.32
C GLU A 15 8.34 6.01 5.49
N ALA A 16 7.08 5.86 5.89
CA ALA A 16 6.07 5.12 5.14
C ALA A 16 5.83 5.75 3.75
N GLU A 17 5.73 7.07 3.66
CA GLU A 17 5.60 7.78 2.38
C GLU A 17 6.83 7.60 1.51
N ARG A 18 8.03 7.75 2.08
CA ARG A 18 9.30 7.55 1.37
C ARG A 18 9.38 6.14 0.77
N LEU A 19 9.05 5.11 1.57
CA LEU A 19 9.06 3.71 1.13
C LEU A 19 7.96 3.42 0.11
N TYR A 20 6.76 3.99 0.28
CA TYR A 20 5.67 3.89 -0.68
C TYR A 20 6.06 4.45 -2.05
N GLN A 21 6.63 5.67 -2.10
CA GLN A 21 7.08 6.28 -3.33
C GLN A 21 8.22 5.49 -3.98
N HIS A 22 9.19 5.04 -3.17
CA HIS A 22 10.28 4.20 -3.65
C HIS A 22 9.78 2.90 -4.28
N PHE A 23 8.87 2.18 -3.61
CA PHE A 23 8.30 0.94 -4.12
C PHE A 23 7.59 1.13 -5.46
N THR A 24 6.73 2.16 -5.56
CA THR A 24 6.02 2.43 -6.83
C THR A 24 6.99 2.87 -7.94
N GLY A 25 8.09 3.56 -7.60
CA GLY A 25 9.18 3.88 -8.51
C GLY A 25 9.84 2.62 -9.07
N LEU A 26 10.21 1.68 -8.21
CA LEU A 26 10.79 0.40 -8.62
C LEU A 26 9.85 -0.39 -9.55
N CYS A 27 8.53 -0.41 -9.29
CA CYS A 27 7.58 -1.05 -10.19
C CYS A 27 7.61 -0.43 -11.60
N ARG A 28 7.67 0.90 -11.71
CA ARG A 28 7.77 1.61 -12.99
C ARG A 28 9.09 1.33 -13.70
N GLU A 29 10.20 1.29 -12.97
CA GLU A 29 11.53 0.98 -13.52
C GLU A 29 11.58 -0.42 -14.15
N GLN A 30 10.81 -1.37 -13.63
CA GLN A 30 10.65 -2.72 -14.19
C GLN A 30 9.75 -2.74 -15.45
N GLY A 31 9.31 -1.58 -15.95
CA GLY A 31 8.43 -1.48 -17.11
C GLY A 31 6.98 -1.87 -16.84
N ILE A 32 6.57 -2.00 -15.58
CA ILE A 32 5.20 -2.33 -15.20
C ILE A 32 4.36 -1.04 -15.20
N PRO A 33 3.25 -0.96 -15.96
CA PRO A 33 2.31 0.14 -15.84
C PRO A 33 1.81 0.26 -14.39
N THR A 34 2.14 1.38 -13.73
CA THR A 34 1.94 1.54 -12.29
C THR A 34 1.19 2.84 -12.00
N GLU A 35 -0.13 2.68 -11.80
CA GLU A 35 -1.01 3.74 -11.30
C GLU A 35 -0.99 3.78 -9.77
N THR A 36 -1.20 4.96 -9.19
CA THR A 36 -1.12 5.18 -7.74
C THR A 36 -2.25 6.07 -7.23
N GLY A 37 -2.59 5.91 -5.95
CA GLY A 37 -3.40 6.87 -5.21
C GLY A 37 -2.57 8.06 -4.71
N ARG A 38 -3.01 8.65 -3.60
CA ARG A 38 -2.30 9.72 -2.89
C ARG A 38 -2.06 9.32 -1.44
N PHE A 39 -0.81 9.36 -1.00
CA PHE A 39 -0.46 9.05 0.39
C PHE A 39 -1.19 10.00 1.35
N ALA A 40 -1.67 9.47 2.48
CA ALA A 40 -2.41 10.18 3.53
C ALA A 40 -3.73 10.89 3.11
N ALA A 41 -4.28 10.59 1.92
CA ALA A 41 -5.58 11.11 1.50
C ALA A 41 -6.74 10.18 1.91
N ASP A 42 -7.94 10.74 2.15
CA ASP A 42 -9.17 9.94 2.11
C ASP A 42 -9.39 9.47 0.67
N MET A 43 -9.50 8.16 0.49
CA MET A 43 -9.59 7.53 -0.83
C MET A 43 -10.76 6.56 -0.88
N LYS A 44 -11.47 6.57 -2.01
CA LYS A 44 -12.48 5.56 -2.35
C LYS A 44 -11.92 4.70 -3.48
N VAL A 45 -11.44 3.50 -3.12
CA VAL A 45 -10.83 2.57 -4.09
C VAL A 45 -11.92 1.68 -4.67
N SER A 46 -12.26 1.89 -5.94
CA SER A 46 -13.15 1.00 -6.69
C SER A 46 -12.35 -0.11 -7.36
N LEU A 47 -12.78 -1.36 -7.20
CA LEU A 47 -12.24 -2.48 -7.96
C LEU A 47 -13.32 -3.53 -8.25
N VAL A 48 -13.08 -4.35 -9.27
CA VAL A 48 -13.73 -5.65 -9.47
C VAL A 48 -12.65 -6.70 -9.28
N ASN A 49 -12.77 -7.54 -8.24
CA ASN A 49 -11.85 -8.64 -8.00
C ASN A 49 -12.34 -9.87 -8.79
N ASP A 50 -11.86 -10.00 -10.03
CA ASP A 50 -12.21 -11.12 -10.91
C ASP A 50 -11.68 -12.45 -10.34
N GLY A 51 -12.61 -13.28 -9.86
CA GLY A 51 -12.36 -14.38 -8.94
C GLY A 51 -13.54 -14.57 -7.96
N PRO A 52 -13.40 -14.21 -6.65
CA PRO A 52 -12.33 -13.40 -6.06
C PRO A 52 -11.13 -14.22 -5.57
N VAL A 53 -9.92 -13.70 -5.81
CA VAL A 53 -8.66 -14.28 -5.31
C VAL A 53 -7.93 -13.22 -4.48
N THR A 54 -7.41 -13.59 -3.31
CA THR A 54 -6.70 -12.68 -2.40
C THR A 54 -5.48 -13.37 -1.80
N PHE A 55 -4.31 -12.78 -1.95
CA PHE A 55 -3.05 -13.26 -1.38
C PHE A 55 -2.46 -12.24 -0.40
N TRP A 56 -1.84 -12.74 0.67
CA TRP A 56 -1.05 -11.94 1.61
C TRP A 56 0.44 -12.22 1.38
N LEU A 57 1.21 -11.20 1.02
CA LEU A 57 2.66 -11.31 0.79
C LEU A 57 3.44 -10.55 1.87
N GLN A 58 4.55 -11.11 2.31
CA GLN A 58 5.46 -10.51 3.30
C GLN A 58 6.91 -10.81 2.92
N VAL A 59 7.81 -9.86 3.19
CA VAL A 59 9.28 -9.97 3.09
C VAL A 59 9.93 -9.94 4.46
#